data_AF-X1L192-F1
#
_entry.id   AF-X1L192-F1
#
_cell.length_a   1.000
_cell.length_b   1.000
_cell.length_c   1.000
_cell.angle_alpha   90.00
_cell.angle_beta   90.00
_cell.angle_gamma   90.00
#
_symmetry.space_group_name_H-M   'P 1'
#
loop_
_entity.id
_entity.type
_entity.pdbx_description
1 polymer ?
#
loop_
_entity_poly.entity_id
_entity_poly.type
_entity_poly.pdbx_seq_one_letter_code
_entity_poly.pdbx_strand_id
1 'polypeptide(L)'
;VCAETDTRLIVPTGGGRESYMVREQAVDLVRTQFLLAGKPEMFNEDDLPFLSGEQYAYTPGYVGILVRDRPGAVIMTGSHYSEAMNITEMANGVDALTITAGCYTGNMAVLACASDYIMLGEEQPAAGAYLSNDPQQMASIRV
;
A
#
# COMPACT_ATOMS: atom_id res chain seq x y z
N VAL A 1 -2.14 -14.97 -2.41
CA VAL A 1 -0.92 -14.49 -3.11
C VAL A 1 0.35 -14.66 -2.28
N CYS A 2 0.67 -13.83 -1.27
CA CYS A 2 1.99 -13.90 -0.59
C CYS A 2 2.33 -15.28 -0.02
N ALA A 3 1.37 -15.95 0.64
CA ALA A 3 1.54 -17.32 1.12
C ALA A 3 1.72 -18.33 -0.04
N GLU A 4 1.01 -18.15 -1.15
CA GLU A 4 1.10 -19.03 -2.33
C GLU A 4 2.43 -18.86 -3.07
N THR A 5 2.98 -17.65 -3.07
CA THR A 5 4.21 -17.27 -3.78
C THR A 5 5.46 -17.26 -2.90
N ASP A 6 5.39 -17.78 -1.67
CA ASP A 6 6.49 -17.80 -0.71
C ASP A 6 7.16 -16.42 -0.51
N THR A 7 6.34 -15.36 -0.56
CA THR A 7 6.81 -13.98 -0.48
C THR A 7 6.59 -13.43 0.93
N ARG A 8 7.63 -12.81 1.49
CA ARG A 8 7.55 -12.11 2.79
C ARG A 8 6.54 -10.97 2.70
N LEU A 9 5.64 -10.90 3.67
CA LEU A 9 4.62 -9.86 3.75
C LEU A 9 4.96 -8.92 4.91
N ILE A 10 5.27 -7.66 4.59
CA ILE A 10 5.54 -6.61 5.58
C ILE A 10 4.34 -5.66 5.60
N VAL A 11 3.71 -5.48 6.76
CA VAL A 11 2.48 -4.68 6.93
C VAL A 11 2.70 -3.65 8.05
N PRO A 12 3.40 -2.53 7.76
CA PRO A 12 3.50 -1.45 8.73
C PRO A 12 2.12 -0.87 9.03
N THR A 13 1.78 -0.73 10.31
CA THR A 13 0.51 -0.17 10.79
C THR A 13 0.73 1.20 11.45
N GLY A 14 -0.29 2.06 11.41
CA GLY A 14 -0.23 3.42 11.98
C GLY A 14 -0.93 4.45 11.11
N GLY A 15 -0.48 5.71 11.17
CA GLY A 15 -0.94 6.80 10.32
C GLY A 15 -2.16 7.57 10.83
N GLY A 16 -2.87 7.05 11.83
CA GLY A 16 -4.01 7.70 12.49
C GLY A 16 -4.25 7.15 13.90
N ARG A 17 -5.05 7.86 14.69
CA ARG A 17 -5.35 7.47 16.08
C ARG A 17 -6.22 6.22 16.13
N GLU A 18 -7.02 6.00 15.12
CA GLU A 18 -7.84 4.82 14.91
C GLU A 18 -6.96 3.57 14.74
N SER A 19 -5.71 3.73 14.30
CA SER A 19 -4.74 2.64 14.10
C SER A 19 -4.40 1.90 15.39
N TYR A 20 -4.52 2.54 16.56
CA TYR A 20 -4.36 1.85 17.85
C TYR A 20 -5.42 0.76 18.05
N MET A 21 -6.63 0.97 17.53
CA MET A 21 -7.74 0.03 17.71
C MET A 21 -7.79 -1.05 16.64
N VAL A 22 -7.17 -0.85 15.48
CA VAL A 22 -7.22 -1.80 14.34
C VAL A 22 -5.95 -2.64 14.18
N ARG A 23 -4.88 -2.34 14.94
CA ARG A 23 -3.62 -3.09 14.87
C ARG A 23 -3.82 -4.57 15.16
N GLU A 24 -4.47 -4.91 16.27
CA GLU A 24 -4.64 -6.31 16.68
C GLU A 24 -5.44 -7.10 15.64
N GLN A 25 -6.47 -6.48 15.06
CA GLN A 25 -7.27 -7.07 13.99
C GLN A 25 -6.44 -7.28 12.72
N ALA A 26 -5.51 -6.39 12.40
CA ALA A 26 -4.59 -6.58 11.28
C ALA A 26 -3.65 -7.78 11.51
N VAL A 27 -3.10 -7.91 12.72
CA VAL A 27 -2.24 -9.04 13.10
C VAL A 27 -3.01 -10.36 13.05
N ASP A 28 -4.20 -10.40 13.66
CA ASP A 28 -5.06 -11.58 13.66
C ASP A 28 -5.52 -11.96 12.25
N LEU A 29 -5.83 -10.97 11.41
CA LEU A 29 -6.21 -11.19 10.02
C LEU A 29 -5.07 -11.85 9.26
N VAL A 30 -3.86 -11.28 9.32
CA VAL A 30 -2.69 -11.83 8.60
C VAL A 30 -2.33 -13.22 9.11
N ARG A 31 -2.33 -13.44 10.43
CA ARG A 31 -2.12 -14.77 11.05
C ARG A 31 -3.14 -15.79 10.54
N THR A 32 -4.41 -15.41 10.53
CA THR A 32 -5.51 -16.28 10.07
C THR A 32 -5.38 -16.61 8.58
N GLN A 33 -5.01 -15.63 7.74
CA GLN A 33 -4.83 -15.88 6.30
C GLN A 33 -3.66 -16.83 6.02
N PHE A 34 -2.53 -16.68 6.71
CA PHE A 34 -1.41 -17.64 6.60
C PHE A 34 -1.81 -19.05 7.07
N LEU A 35 -2.58 -19.15 8.16
CA LEU A 35 -3.09 -20.43 8.66
C LEU A 35 -4.03 -21.10 7.64
N LEU A 36 -4.98 -20.35 7.09
CA LEU A 36 -5.93 -20.85 6.08
C LEU A 36 -5.24 -21.25 4.77
N ALA A 37 -4.14 -20.58 4.43
CA ALA A 37 -3.28 -20.96 3.30
C ALA A 37 -2.38 -22.18 3.59
N GLY A 38 -2.42 -22.74 4.80
CA GLY A 38 -1.64 -23.90 5.20
C GLY A 38 -0.16 -23.61 5.45
N LYS A 39 0.23 -22.33 5.62
CA LYS A 39 1.61 -21.89 5.87
C LYS A 39 1.73 -21.02 7.13
N PRO A 40 1.33 -21.52 8.31
CA PRO A 40 1.43 -20.76 9.56
C PRO A 40 2.86 -20.39 9.93
N GLU A 41 3.86 -21.14 9.46
CA GLU A 41 5.29 -20.89 9.69
C GLU A 41 5.82 -19.65 8.96
N MET A 42 5.12 -19.17 7.93
CA MET A 42 5.47 -17.92 7.24
C MET A 42 5.02 -16.67 8.00
N PHE A 43 4.14 -16.82 8.99
CA PHE A 43 3.69 -15.69 9.79
C PHE A 43 4.79 -15.23 10.75
N ASN A 44 5.13 -13.93 10.67
CA ASN A 44 6.02 -13.27 11.61
C ASN A 44 5.38 -11.96 12.07
N GLU A 45 5.16 -11.81 13.38
CA GLU A 45 4.58 -10.58 13.93
C GLU A 45 5.52 -9.37 13.82
N ASP A 46 6.83 -9.60 13.79
CA ASP A 46 7.82 -8.51 13.62
C ASP A 46 7.72 -7.84 12.23
N ASP A 47 7.08 -8.49 11.26
CA ASP A 47 6.79 -7.92 9.94
C ASP A 47 5.57 -6.98 9.94
N LEU A 48 4.89 -6.84 11.09
CA LEU A 48 3.73 -5.97 11.27
C LEU A 48 3.98 -4.89 12.34
N PRO A 49 5.03 -4.07 12.20
CA PRO A 49 5.36 -3.07 13.21
C PRO A 49 4.26 -2.01 13.29
N PHE A 50 3.96 -1.57 14.51
CA PHE A 50 3.21 -0.33 14.71
C PHE A 50 4.18 0.84 14.75
N LEU A 51 4.05 1.77 13.81
CA LEU A 51 4.99 2.88 13.67
C LEU A 51 4.57 4.07 14.53
N SER A 52 3.39 4.63 14.28
CA SER A 52 2.82 5.74 15.05
C SER A 52 1.35 5.96 14.73
N GLY A 53 0.58 6.48 15.70
CA GLY A 53 -0.78 6.96 15.47
C GLY A 53 -0.86 8.36 14.87
N GLU A 54 0.26 9.04 14.65
CA GLU A 54 0.30 10.37 14.04
C GLU A 54 0.93 10.30 12.64
N GLN A 55 0.27 10.89 11.65
CA GLN A 55 0.63 10.78 10.22
C GLN A 55 2.12 11.05 9.94
N TYR A 56 2.64 12.21 10.35
CA TYR A 56 4.04 12.59 10.10
C TYR A 56 5.07 11.84 10.95
N ALA A 57 4.64 11.16 12.01
CA ALA A 57 5.50 10.25 12.76
C ALA A 57 5.49 8.83 12.16
N TYR A 58 4.41 8.44 11.49
CA TYR A 58 4.31 7.19 10.73
C TYR A 58 5.17 7.22 9.47
N THR A 59 5.12 8.32 8.71
CA THR A 59 5.83 8.47 7.42
C THR A 59 7.32 8.11 7.46
N PRO A 60 8.15 8.63 8.37
CA PRO A 60 9.58 8.28 8.40
C PRO A 60 9.83 6.81 8.74
N GLY A 61 8.96 6.18 9.53
CA GLY A 61 9.03 4.74 9.79
C GLY A 61 8.78 3.91 8.54
N TYR A 62 7.77 4.29 7.74
CA TYR A 62 7.46 3.66 6.46
C TYR A 62 8.59 3.89 5.45
N VAL A 63 9.05 5.13 5.31
CA VAL A 63 10.19 5.47 4.46
C VAL A 63 11.44 4.68 4.86
N GLY A 64 11.70 4.53 6.16
CA GLY A 64 12.81 3.72 6.67
C GLY A 64 12.75 2.26 6.24
N ILE A 65 11.56 1.67 6.15
CA ILE A 65 11.36 0.32 5.60
C ILE A 65 11.66 0.34 4.10
N LEU A 66 11.02 1.25 3.36
CA LEU A 66 11.17 1.40 1.91
C LEU A 66 12.63 1.54 1.48
N VAL A 67 13.43 2.38 2.16
CA VAL A 67 14.81 2.63 1.75
C VAL A 67 15.78 1.49 2.05
N ARG A 68 15.46 0.64 3.04
CA ARG A 68 16.22 -0.59 3.32
C ARG A 68 15.85 -1.71 2.37
N ASP A 69 14.56 -1.88 2.13
CA ASP A 69 14.03 -2.99 1.33
C ASP A 69 14.21 -2.74 -0.17
N ARG A 70 14.29 -1.46 -0.59
CA ARG A 70 14.54 -1.01 -1.97
C ARG A 70 13.66 -1.76 -2.99
N PRO A 71 12.33 -1.64 -2.90
CA PRO A 71 11.43 -2.38 -3.77
C PRO A 71 11.64 -1.98 -5.24
N GLY A 72 11.44 -2.92 -6.16
CA GLY A 72 11.51 -2.62 -7.61
C GLY A 72 10.32 -1.78 -8.11
N ALA A 73 9.21 -1.77 -7.39
CA ALA A 73 8.05 -0.95 -7.69
C ALA A 73 7.29 -0.57 -6.42
N VAL A 74 6.70 0.63 -6.41
CA VAL A 74 5.79 1.12 -5.39
C VAL A 74 4.47 1.48 -6.06
N ILE A 75 3.43 0.70 -5.72
CA ILE A 75 2.06 0.93 -6.19
C ILE A 75 1.27 1.50 -5.02
N MET A 76 1.05 2.82 -5.02
CA MET A 76 0.35 3.52 -3.96
C MET A 76 -1.09 3.80 -4.37
N THR A 77 -2.01 3.02 -3.81
CA THR A 77 -3.45 3.09 -4.07
C THR A 77 -4.21 3.51 -2.81
N GLY A 78 -5.33 4.20 -2.96
CA GLY A 78 -6.20 4.64 -1.86
C GLY A 78 -5.93 6.07 -1.39
N SER A 79 -6.50 6.41 -0.23
CA SER A 79 -6.46 7.78 0.31
C SER A 79 -5.16 8.03 1.08
N HIS A 80 -4.22 8.73 0.44
CA HIS A 80 -3.00 9.23 1.06
C HIS A 80 -3.01 10.77 1.07
N TYR A 81 -2.63 11.37 2.20
CA TYR A 81 -2.58 12.82 2.35
C TYR A 81 -1.16 13.31 2.00
N SER A 82 -0.65 14.32 2.71
CA SER A 82 0.65 14.94 2.42
C SER A 82 1.86 13.99 2.50
N GLU A 83 1.74 12.87 3.19
CA GLU A 83 2.76 11.81 3.24
C GLU A 83 2.98 11.13 1.89
N ALA A 84 1.99 11.15 0.99
CA ALA A 84 2.06 10.53 -0.33
C ALA A 84 3.28 11.02 -1.13
N MET A 85 3.54 12.33 -1.10
CA MET A 85 4.72 12.92 -1.76
C MET A 85 6.02 12.42 -1.15
N ASN A 86 6.09 12.39 0.19
CA ASN A 86 7.29 11.93 0.90
C ASN A 86 7.62 10.47 0.56
N ILE A 87 6.60 9.62 0.50
CA ILE A 87 6.77 8.21 0.13
C ILE A 87 7.21 8.07 -1.34
N THR A 88 6.56 8.80 -2.24
CA THR A 88 6.84 8.73 -3.69
C THR A 88 8.26 9.21 -4.01
N GLU A 89 8.68 10.34 -3.43
CA GLU A 89 10.05 10.87 -3.66
C GLU A 89 11.12 9.91 -3.15
N MET A 90 10.87 9.27 -2.00
CA MET A 90 11.80 8.28 -1.44
C MET A 90 11.83 6.99 -2.26
N ALA A 91 10.70 6.60 -2.86
CA ALA A 91 10.62 5.50 -3.82
C ALA A 91 11.49 5.76 -5.06
N ASN A 92 11.41 6.97 -5.63
CA ASN A 92 12.28 7.38 -6.73
C ASN A 92 13.76 7.35 -6.31
N GLY A 93 14.07 7.80 -5.08
CA GLY A 93 15.43 7.79 -4.53
C GLY A 93 16.04 6.38 -4.38
N VAL A 94 15.24 5.32 -4.47
CA VAL A 94 15.72 3.92 -4.50
C VAL A 94 15.53 3.24 -5.85
N ASP A 95 15.27 4.01 -6.91
CA ASP A 95 15.06 3.55 -8.28
C ASP A 95 13.84 2.62 -8.45
N ALA A 96 12.82 2.78 -7.60
CA ALA A 96 11.57 2.02 -7.72
C ALA A 96 10.66 2.62 -8.79
N LEU A 97 10.01 1.78 -9.62
CA LEU A 97 8.91 2.23 -10.47
C LEU A 97 7.74 2.70 -9.61
N THR A 98 7.28 3.93 -9.78
CA THR A 98 6.21 4.53 -8.98
C THR A 98 4.89 4.63 -9.75
N ILE A 99 3.86 3.96 -9.23
CA ILE A 99 2.49 4.04 -9.75
C ILE A 99 1.60 4.53 -8.61
N THR A 100 1.03 5.73 -8.74
CA THR A 100 0.22 6.33 -7.69
C THR A 100 -1.24 6.48 -8.12
N ALA A 101 -2.17 6.44 -7.18
CA ALA A 101 -3.57 6.79 -7.41
C ALA A 101 -3.92 8.02 -6.56
N GLY A 102 -4.19 9.13 -7.23
CA GLY A 102 -4.49 10.37 -6.56
C GLY A 102 -5.97 10.44 -6.16
N CYS A 103 -6.28 10.22 -4.88
CA CYS A 103 -7.64 10.42 -4.35
C CYS A 103 -7.84 11.81 -3.72
N TYR A 104 -6.75 12.49 -3.34
CA TYR A 104 -6.79 13.83 -2.77
C TYR A 104 -6.40 14.87 -3.83
N THR A 105 -7.37 15.69 -4.24
CA THR A 105 -7.21 16.69 -5.32
C THR A 105 -6.05 17.65 -5.09
N GLY A 106 -5.75 17.99 -3.83
CA GLY A 106 -4.64 18.87 -3.47
C GLY A 106 -3.24 18.32 -3.76
N ASN A 107 -3.09 16.99 -3.84
CA ASN A 107 -1.78 16.35 -4.10
C ASN A 107 -1.62 15.85 -5.54
N MET A 108 -2.66 15.96 -6.38
CA MET A 108 -2.66 15.40 -7.74
C MET A 108 -1.50 15.92 -8.59
N ALA A 109 -1.30 17.24 -8.60
CA ALA A 109 -0.24 17.85 -9.40
C ALA A 109 1.14 17.42 -8.94
N VAL A 110 1.32 17.30 -7.62
CA VAL A 110 2.58 16.85 -7.02
C VAL A 110 2.86 15.39 -7.37
N LEU A 111 1.87 14.51 -7.21
CA LEU A 111 2.00 13.10 -7.57
C LEU A 111 2.19 12.90 -9.07
N ALA A 112 1.56 13.71 -9.91
CA ALA A 112 1.78 13.69 -11.35
C ALA A 112 3.21 14.07 -11.74
N CYS A 113 3.88 14.91 -10.95
CA CYS A 113 5.30 15.24 -11.16
C CYS A 113 6.25 14.23 -10.53
N ALA A 114 5.88 13.63 -9.39
CA ALA A 114 6.74 12.75 -8.63
C ALA A 114 6.64 11.27 -9.07
N SER A 115 5.56 10.85 -9.73
CA SER A 115 5.38 9.43 -10.09
C SER A 115 5.72 9.16 -11.55
N ASP A 116 6.15 7.94 -11.86
CA ASP A 116 6.27 7.47 -13.25
C ASP A 116 4.88 7.40 -13.91
N TYR A 117 3.89 6.92 -13.15
CA TYR A 117 2.49 6.87 -13.57
C TYR A 117 1.56 7.32 -12.45
N ILE A 118 0.52 8.08 -12.82
CA ILE A 118 -0.57 8.46 -11.92
C ILE A 118 -1.91 8.00 -12.50
N MET A 119 -2.69 7.29 -11.68
CA MET A 119 -4.08 6.93 -11.95
C MET A 119 -5.01 8.07 -11.51
N LEU A 120 -5.89 8.49 -12.42
CA LEU A 120 -6.83 9.59 -12.22
C LEU A 120 -8.28 9.11 -12.25
N GLY A 121 -9.11 9.61 -11.34
CA GLY A 121 -10.56 9.42 -11.37
C GLY A 121 -10.96 7.94 -11.42
N GLU A 122 -11.55 7.52 -12.55
CA GLU A 122 -12.08 6.17 -12.73
C GLU A 122 -11.01 5.12 -13.12
N GLU A 123 -9.75 5.51 -13.30
CA GLU A 123 -8.67 4.57 -13.67
C GLU A 123 -8.36 3.57 -12.54
N GLN A 124 -8.41 3.99 -11.28
CA GLN A 124 -8.17 3.12 -10.14
C GLN A 124 -9.22 1.99 -10.02
N PRO A 125 -10.55 2.26 -10.03
CA PRO A 125 -11.55 1.20 -10.06
C PRO A 125 -11.53 0.40 -11.38
N ALA A 126 -11.23 1.02 -12.52
CA ALA A 126 -11.09 0.29 -13.79
C ALA A 126 -9.92 -0.71 -13.76
N ALA A 127 -8.77 -0.32 -13.18
CA ALA A 127 -7.65 -1.22 -12.97
C ALA A 127 -8.02 -2.40 -12.04
N GLY A 128 -8.74 -2.12 -10.95
CA GLY A 128 -9.25 -3.14 -10.04
C GLY A 128 -10.19 -4.14 -10.73
N ALA A 129 -11.14 -3.64 -11.52
CA ALA A 129 -12.06 -4.45 -12.31
C ALA A 129 -11.34 -5.32 -13.37
N TYR A 130 -10.34 -4.75 -14.04
CA TYR A 130 -9.54 -5.46 -15.03
C TYR A 130 -8.71 -6.59 -14.41
N LEU A 131 -8.09 -6.34 -13.24
CA LEU A 131 -7.29 -7.34 -12.54
C LEU A 131 -8.15 -8.43 -11.89
N SER A 132 -9.34 -8.09 -11.38
CA SER A 132 -10.25 -9.05 -10.74
C SER A 132 -10.93 -9.97 -11.74
N ASN A 133 -11.04 -9.56 -13.00
CA ASN A 133 -11.83 -10.23 -14.05
C ASN A 133 -13.29 -10.45 -13.63
N ASP A 134 -13.83 -9.65 -12.71
CA ASP A 134 -15.23 -9.71 -12.31
C ASP A 134 -16.12 -9.15 -13.42
N PRO A 135 -17.00 -9.96 -14.04
CA PRO A 135 -17.86 -9.49 -15.14
C PRO A 135 -18.75 -8.31 -14.76
N GLN A 136 -19.18 -8.19 -13.50
CA GLN A 136 -20.02 -7.08 -13.05
C GLN A 136 -19.23 -5.78 -12.97
N GLN A 137 -18.00 -5.84 -12.45
CA GLN A 137 -17.12 -4.67 -12.37
C GLN A 137 -16.63 -4.27 -13.77
N MET A 138 -16.29 -5.22 -14.62
CA MET A 138 -15.90 -4.97 -16.01
C MET A 138 -16.99 -4.29 -16.83
N ALA A 139 -18.26 -4.66 -16.62
CA ALA A 139 -19.40 -4.03 -17.29
C ALA A 139 -19.62 -2.55 -16.89
N SER A 140 -19.01 -2.09 -15.79
CA SER A 140 -19.08 -0.70 -15.35
C SER A 140 -18.10 0.21 -16.10
N ILE A 141 -17.03 -0.35 -16.70
CA ILE A 141 -16.07 0.40 -17.52
C ILE A 141 -16.75 0.76 -18.84
N ARG A 142 -17.03 2.05 -19.05
CA ARG A 142 -17.59 2.57 -20.31
C ARG A 142 -16.45 3.16 -21.14
N VAL A 143 -16.31 2.67 -22.38
CA VAL A 143 -15.41 3.22 -23.41
C VAL A 143 -16.07 4.39 -24.11
#